data_AF-A0A661XZ85-F1
#
_entry.id   AF-A0A661XZ85-F1
#
_cell.length_a   1.000
_cell.length_b   1.000
_cell.length_c   1.000
_cell.angle_alpha   90.00
_cell.angle_beta   90.00
_cell.angle_gamma   90.00
#
_symmetry.space_group_name_H-M   'P 1'
#
loop_
_entity.id
_entity.type
_entity.pdbx_description
1 polymer ?
#
loop_
_entity_poly.entity_id
_entity_poly.type
_entity_poly.pdbx_seq_one_letter_code
_entity_poly.pdbx_strand_id
1 'polypeptide(L)'
;MKKLLLVFGILVLAFTSYGQSGQDFSSFGDELLVQKNKIEIYPNPSVDFLNVQIKNSDLSNTVLIIHSIIGNKFEIEAENVGPDEFRLDVRDLPKGYYLLSIKDANTKFSKTFKFLKR
;
A
#
# COMPACT_ATOMS: atom_id res chain seq x y z
N MET A 1 15.60 49.63 -12.19
CA MET A 1 14.60 48.66 -11.68
C MET A 1 14.30 47.51 -12.66
N LYS A 2 14.22 47.75 -13.98
CA LYS A 2 13.97 46.68 -14.99
C LYS A 2 15.07 45.60 -15.08
N LYS A 3 16.34 45.97 -14.87
CA LYS A 3 17.47 45.01 -14.86
C LYS A 3 17.49 44.08 -13.63
N LEU A 4 16.94 44.53 -12.50
CA LEU A 4 16.85 43.72 -11.27
C LEU A 4 15.74 42.66 -11.37
N LEU A 5 14.66 42.98 -12.08
CA LEU A 5 13.54 42.08 -12.36
C LEU A 5 13.95 40.94 -13.33
N LEU A 6 14.86 41.24 -14.27
CA LEU A 6 15.41 40.25 -15.21
C LEU A 6 16.33 39.23 -14.52
N VAL A 7 17.12 39.66 -13.52
CA VAL A 7 17.99 38.77 -12.74
C VAL A 7 17.18 37.83 -11.83
N PHE A 8 16.07 38.32 -11.28
CA PHE A 8 15.18 37.48 -10.46
C PHE A 8 14.46 36.39 -11.30
N GLY A 9 14.09 36.71 -12.54
CA GLY A 9 13.47 35.74 -13.46
C GLY A 9 14.39 34.59 -13.88
N ILE A 10 15.69 34.84 -14.02
CA ILE A 10 16.68 33.81 -14.38
C ILE A 10 16.95 32.88 -13.18
N LEU A 11 16.86 33.38 -11.95
CA LEU A 11 17.10 32.58 -10.74
C LEU A 11 16.02 31.51 -10.51
N VAL A 12 14.77 31.77 -10.91
CA VAL A 12 13.64 30.83 -10.71
C VAL A 12 13.69 29.64 -11.69
N LEU A 13 14.29 29.80 -12.87
CA LEU A 13 14.44 28.72 -13.85
C LEU A 13 15.52 27.69 -13.46
N ALA A 14 16.43 28.02 -12.54
CA ALA A 14 17.49 27.10 -12.09
C ALA A 14 17.02 26.07 -11.04
N PHE A 15 15.82 26.24 -10.46
CA PHE A 15 15.29 25.36 -9.41
C PHE A 15 14.34 24.27 -9.92
N THR A 16 14.00 24.24 -11.21
CA THR A 16 13.03 23.27 -11.76
C THR A 16 13.65 22.02 -12.40
N SER A 17 14.98 21.82 -12.31
CA SER A 17 15.66 20.67 -12.95
C SER A 17 15.84 19.43 -12.06
N TYR A 18 15.32 19.40 -10.83
CA TYR A 18 15.21 18.15 -10.06
C TYR A 18 13.96 17.37 -10.47
N GLY A 19 13.86 17.06 -11.77
CA GLY A 19 12.80 16.26 -12.36
C GLY A 19 13.37 14.94 -12.89
N GLN A 20 13.25 13.89 -12.06
CA GLN A 20 13.41 12.47 -12.40
C GLN A 20 14.81 12.01 -12.84
N SER A 21 15.63 11.56 -11.88
CA SER A 21 16.59 10.49 -12.19
C SER A 21 15.78 9.23 -12.48
N GLY A 22 15.61 8.89 -13.75
CA GLY A 22 15.23 7.54 -14.15
C GLY A 22 16.35 6.59 -13.74
N GLN A 23 16.18 5.91 -12.60
CA GLN A 23 17.01 4.74 -12.33
C GLN A 23 16.52 3.64 -13.26
N ASP A 24 17.32 3.41 -14.30
CA ASP A 24 17.26 2.25 -15.16
C ASP A 24 17.08 0.98 -14.31
N PHE A 25 15.97 0.28 -14.54
CA PHE A 25 15.68 -1.03 -13.98
C PHE A 25 16.62 -2.04 -14.64
N SER A 26 17.84 -2.10 -14.12
CA SER A 26 18.86 -3.05 -14.56
C SER A 26 18.74 -4.34 -13.74
N SER A 27 18.47 -5.43 -14.49
CA SER A 27 18.88 -6.81 -14.20
C SER A 27 18.40 -7.42 -12.88
N PHE A 28 17.24 -8.09 -12.93
CA PHE A 28 16.94 -9.17 -11.98
C PHE A 28 17.83 -10.35 -12.33
N GLY A 29 19.01 -10.39 -11.71
CA GLY A 29 19.75 -11.64 -11.54
C GLY A 29 18.85 -12.60 -10.76
N ASP A 30 18.78 -13.83 -11.23
CA ASP A 30 17.99 -14.94 -10.71
C ASP A 30 18.58 -15.42 -9.37
N GLU A 31 18.67 -14.54 -8.38
CA GLU A 31 18.74 -14.95 -6.99
C GLU A 31 17.32 -15.40 -6.63
N LEU A 32 17.19 -16.64 -6.14
CA LEU A 32 15.95 -17.15 -5.56
C LEU A 32 15.61 -16.31 -4.31
N LEU A 33 15.10 -15.10 -4.52
CA LEU A 33 14.59 -14.24 -3.48
C LEU A 33 13.33 -14.92 -2.96
N VAL A 34 13.47 -15.64 -1.85
CA VAL A 34 12.32 -16.04 -1.05
C VAL A 34 11.59 -14.75 -0.71
N GLN A 35 10.46 -14.50 -1.40
CA GLN A 35 9.65 -13.32 -1.16
C GLN A 35 9.10 -13.40 0.26
N LYS A 36 9.78 -12.71 1.16
CA LYS A 36 9.34 -12.51 2.54
C LYS A 36 8.05 -11.70 2.55
N ASN A 37 7.14 -12.02 3.47
CA ASN A 37 5.85 -11.35 3.59
C ASN A 37 5.04 -11.43 2.27
N LYS A 38 4.91 -12.64 1.71
CA LYS A 38 4.07 -12.88 0.53
C LYS A 38 2.61 -12.81 0.96
N ILE A 39 1.91 -11.77 0.50
CA ILE A 39 0.52 -11.51 0.88
C ILE A 39 -0.41 -11.89 -0.27
N GLU A 40 -1.45 -12.65 0.06
CA GLU A 40 -2.55 -13.01 -0.81
C GLU A 40 -3.87 -12.55 -0.17
N ILE A 41 -4.76 -11.91 -0.95
CA ILE A 41 -6.07 -11.45 -0.47
C ILE A 41 -7.19 -12.07 -1.31
N TYR A 42 -8.21 -12.63 -0.68
CA TYR A 42 -9.28 -13.35 -1.38
C TYR A 42 -10.54 -13.51 -0.53
N PRO A 43 -11.73 -13.73 -1.14
CA PRO A 43 -11.99 -13.57 -2.56
C PRO A 43 -11.96 -12.08 -2.95
N ASN A 44 -11.59 -11.80 -4.20
CA ASN A 44 -11.77 -10.49 -4.80
C ASN A 44 -12.46 -10.71 -6.16
N PRO A 45 -13.76 -10.40 -6.29
CA PRO A 45 -14.58 -9.57 -5.39
C PRO A 45 -15.01 -10.27 -4.09
N SER A 46 -15.19 -9.50 -3.01
CA SER A 46 -15.63 -9.96 -1.69
C SER A 46 -17.10 -9.65 -1.43
N VAL A 47 -17.80 -10.50 -0.67
CA VAL A 47 -19.21 -10.30 -0.28
C VAL A 47 -19.32 -10.10 1.21
N ASP A 48 -19.00 -11.12 2.00
CA ASP A 48 -19.13 -11.07 3.46
C ASP A 48 -17.77 -10.95 4.14
N PHE A 49 -16.81 -11.73 3.67
CA PHE A 49 -15.48 -11.81 4.27
C PHE A 49 -14.39 -11.57 3.23
N LEU A 50 -13.31 -10.93 3.68
CA LEU A 50 -12.05 -10.84 2.96
C LEU A 50 -10.97 -11.53 3.80
N ASN A 51 -10.40 -12.61 3.28
CA ASN A 51 -9.28 -13.30 3.89
C ASN A 51 -7.97 -12.68 3.42
N VAL A 52 -7.00 -12.63 4.33
CA VAL A 52 -5.66 -12.10 4.15
C VAL A 52 -4.68 -13.16 4.63
N GLN A 53 -3.89 -13.70 3.72
CA GLN A 53 -2.88 -14.70 4.03
C GLN A 53 -1.48 -14.11 3.86
N ILE A 54 -0.63 -14.24 4.89
CA ILE A 54 0.72 -13.65 4.92
C ILE A 54 1.76 -14.76 5.08
N LYS A 55 2.27 -15.29 3.97
CA LYS A 55 3.24 -16.40 3.98
C LYS A 55 4.66 -15.91 4.20
N ASN A 56 5.47 -16.76 4.85
CA ASN A 56 6.89 -16.52 5.13
C ASN A 56 7.10 -15.17 5.81
N SER A 57 6.35 -14.97 6.91
CA SER A 57 6.26 -13.69 7.59
C SER A 57 7.05 -13.63 8.89
N ASP A 58 7.63 -12.47 9.16
CA ASP A 58 8.19 -12.10 10.46
C ASP A 58 7.42 -10.93 11.09
N LEU A 59 6.23 -10.61 10.55
CA LEU A 59 5.37 -9.56 11.09
C LEU A 59 4.80 -10.05 12.43
N SER A 60 4.91 -9.21 13.45
CA SER A 60 4.58 -9.56 14.84
C SER A 60 3.51 -8.65 15.45
N ASN A 61 3.31 -7.48 14.86
CA ASN A 61 2.31 -6.50 15.26
C ASN A 61 1.61 -5.96 14.00
N THR A 62 0.90 -6.86 13.32
CA THR A 62 0.20 -6.58 12.07
C THR A 62 -1.10 -5.83 12.34
N VAL A 63 -1.24 -4.66 11.71
CA VAL A 63 -2.44 -3.83 11.73
C VAL A 63 -3.04 -3.80 10.33
N LEU A 64 -4.31 -4.19 10.24
CA LEU A 64 -5.09 -4.19 9.00
C LEU A 64 -6.05 -2.99 9.02
N ILE A 65 -5.99 -2.16 7.98
CA ILE A 65 -6.80 -0.94 7.89
C ILE A 65 -7.45 -0.87 6.51
N ILE A 66 -8.76 -0.72 6.47
CA ILE A 66 -9.48 -0.55 5.20
C ILE A 66 -9.74 0.94 4.97
N HIS A 67 -9.50 1.40 3.75
CA HIS A 67 -9.86 2.73 3.30
C HIS A 67 -10.79 2.65 2.08
N SER A 68 -11.78 3.53 2.00
CA SER A 68 -12.45 3.79 0.72
C SER A 68 -11.50 4.44 -0.29
N ILE A 69 -11.85 4.45 -1.58
CA ILE A 69 -11.07 5.17 -2.60
C ILE A 69 -10.89 6.66 -2.28
N ILE A 70 -11.84 7.29 -1.58
CA ILE A 70 -11.77 8.71 -1.20
C ILE A 70 -11.08 8.95 0.16
N GLY A 71 -10.56 7.89 0.80
CA GLY A 71 -9.73 8.01 2.00
C GLY A 71 -10.44 7.82 3.34
N ASN A 72 -11.77 7.61 3.37
CA ASN A 72 -12.47 7.27 4.61
C ASN A 72 -11.87 5.99 5.21
N LYS A 73 -11.46 6.03 6.48
CA LYS A 73 -10.87 4.92 7.22
C LYS A 73 -11.96 4.07 7.88
N PHE A 74 -11.82 2.75 7.77
CA PHE A 74 -12.64 1.75 8.44
C PHE A 74 -11.71 0.86 9.27
N GLU A 75 -11.94 0.84 10.58
CA GLU A 75 -11.32 -0.12 11.48
C GLU A 75 -12.22 -1.33 11.51
N ILE A 76 -11.73 -2.44 10.95
CA ILE A 76 -12.46 -3.71 10.89
C ILE A 76 -11.72 -4.67 11.81
N GLU A 77 -12.48 -5.37 12.64
CA GLU A 77 -11.94 -6.42 13.48
C GLU A 77 -11.41 -7.56 12.59
N ALA A 78 -10.14 -7.92 12.81
CA ALA A 78 -9.52 -9.05 12.14
C ALA A 78 -9.61 -10.27 13.04
N GLU A 79 -10.37 -11.27 12.61
CA GLU A 79 -10.38 -12.58 13.23
C GLU A 79 -9.12 -13.34 12.80
N ASN A 80 -8.34 -13.83 13.76
CA ASN A 80 -7.26 -14.77 13.47
C ASN A 80 -7.86 -16.16 13.24
N VAL A 81 -7.83 -16.63 11.99
CA VAL A 81 -8.40 -17.93 11.58
C VAL A 81 -7.32 -18.98 11.33
N GLY A 82 -6.05 -18.64 11.55
CA GLY A 82 -4.90 -19.52 11.36
C GLY A 82 -3.55 -18.81 11.56
N PRO A 83 -2.44 -19.56 11.59
CA PRO A 83 -1.11 -19.02 11.96
C PRO A 83 -0.68 -17.79 11.14
N ASP A 84 -1.09 -17.74 9.87
CA ASP A 84 -0.74 -16.69 8.92
C ASP A 84 -1.99 -16.16 8.17
N GLU A 85 -3.17 -16.33 8.76
CA GLU A 85 -4.44 -16.04 8.08
C GLU A 85 -5.38 -15.20 8.96
N PHE A 86 -5.80 -14.08 8.39
CA PHE A 86 -6.74 -13.15 9.00
C PHE A 86 -8.02 -13.10 8.17
N ARG A 87 -9.16 -13.03 8.84
CA ARG A 87 -10.45 -12.81 8.21
C ARG A 87 -11.01 -11.46 8.64
N LEU A 88 -11.34 -10.64 7.66
CA LEU A 88 -11.96 -9.34 7.84
C LEU A 88 -13.44 -9.45 7.51
N ASP A 89 -14.31 -9.03 8.44
CA ASP A 89 -15.73 -8.87 8.17
C ASP A 89 -15.97 -7.58 7.39
N VAL A 90 -16.41 -7.72 6.15
CA VAL A 90 -16.67 -6.60 5.25
C VAL A 90 -18.15 -6.45 4.92
N ARG A 91 -19.04 -7.21 5.55
CA ARG A 91 -20.49 -7.25 5.23
C ARG A 91 -21.12 -5.87 5.20
N ASP A 92 -20.79 -5.05 6.19
CA ASP A 92 -21.37 -3.73 6.40
C ASP A 92 -20.73 -2.63 5.52
N LEU A 93 -19.68 -2.97 4.76
CA LEU A 93 -19.09 -2.04 3.80
C LEU A 93 -20.04 -1.84 2.61
N PRO A 94 -20.35 -0.58 2.24
CA PRO A 94 -21.06 -0.28 1.00
C PRO A 94 -20.35 -0.89 -0.22
N LYS A 95 -21.12 -1.25 -1.24
CA LYS A 95 -20.58 -1.79 -2.50
C LYS A 95 -19.61 -0.78 -3.13
N GLY A 96 -18.46 -1.26 -3.58
CA GLY A 96 -17.45 -0.39 -4.18
C GLY A 96 -16.04 -0.90 -4.00
N TYR A 97 -15.09 -0.08 -4.43
CA TYR A 97 -13.67 -0.38 -4.30
C TYR A 97 -13.10 0.15 -3.00
N TYR A 98 -12.20 -0.64 -2.43
CA TYR A 98 -11.52 -0.34 -1.18
C TYR A 98 -10.02 -0.65 -1.29
N LEU A 99 -9.26 -0.06 -0.38
CA LEU A 99 -7.84 -0.25 -0.19
C LEU A 99 -7.60 -0.86 1.19
N LEU A 100 -7.11 -2.09 1.22
CA LEU A 100 -6.63 -2.74 2.44
C LEU A 100 -5.15 -2.42 2.61
N SER A 101 -4.81 -1.69 3.67
CA SER A 101 -3.43 -1.47 4.11
C SER A 101 -3.07 -2.45 5.22
N ILE A 102 -1.94 -3.12 5.05
CA ILE A 102 -1.34 -4.05 6.01
C ILE A 102 -0.03 -3.43 6.46
N LYS A 103 0.06 -3.10 7.75
CA LYS A 103 1.21 -2.42 8.35
C LYS A 103 1.72 -3.24 9.52
N ASP A 104 3.02 -3.17 9.78
CA ASP A 104 3.60 -3.72 10.99
C ASP A 104 4.49 -2.66 11.64
N ALA A 105 4.20 -2.37 12.92
CA ALA A 105 4.87 -1.29 13.64
C ALA A 105 6.36 -1.59 13.92
N ASN A 106 6.73 -2.88 14.00
CA ASN A 106 8.06 -3.31 14.41
C ASN A 106 9.04 -3.32 13.23
N THR A 107 8.59 -3.81 12.08
CA THR A 107 9.41 -4.03 10.86
C THR A 107 9.35 -2.88 9.86
N LYS A 108 8.54 -1.83 10.15
CA LYS A 108 8.19 -0.75 9.20
C LYS A 108 7.56 -1.27 7.89
N PHE A 109 7.07 -2.50 7.90
CA PHE A 109 6.40 -3.07 6.74
C PHE A 109 5.09 -2.33 6.46
N SER A 110 4.82 -2.04 5.19
CA SER A 110 3.56 -1.46 4.75
C SER A 110 3.28 -1.86 3.30
N LYS A 111 2.15 -2.55 3.06
CA LYS A 111 1.64 -2.82 1.70
C LYS A 111 0.15 -2.50 1.64
N THR A 112 -0.32 -2.10 0.46
CA THR A 112 -1.73 -1.78 0.21
C THR A 112 -2.25 -2.58 -0.98
N PHE A 113 -3.45 -3.14 -0.84
CA PHE A 113 -4.11 -3.96 -1.84
C PHE A 113 -5.49 -3.39 -2.16
N LYS A 114 -5.86 -3.37 -3.45
CA LYS A 114 -7.21 -2.99 -3.88
C LYS A 114 -8.11 -4.21 -3.96
N PHE A 115 -9.32 -4.12 -3.41
CA PHE A 115 -10.36 -5.14 -3.60
C PHE A 115 -11.72 -4.50 -3.92
N LEU A 116 -12.61 -5.30 -4.52
CA LEU A 116 -13.98 -4.92 -4.84
C LEU A 116 -14.94 -5.58 -3.84
N LYS A 117 -15.74 -4.79 -3.13
CA LYS A 117 -16.88 -5.24 -2.32
C LYS A 117 -18.15 -5.25 -3.17
N ARG A 118 -18.86 -6.39 -3.17
CA ARG A 118 -20.14 -6.61 -3.88
C ARG A 118 -21.36 -6.38 -3.01
#